data_AF-A0A7K1LT42-F1
#
_entry.id   AF-A0A7K1LT42-F1
#
_cell.length_a   1.000
_cell.length_b   1.000
_cell.length_c   1.000
_cell.angle_alpha   90.00
_cell.angle_beta   90.00
_cell.angle_gamma   90.00
#
_symmetry.space_group_name_H-M   'P 1'
#
loop_
_entity.id
_entity.type
_entity.pdbx_description
1 polymer ?
#
loop_
_entity_poly.entity_id
_entity_poly.type
_entity_poly.pdbx_seq_one_letter_code
_entity_poly.pdbx_strand_id
1 'polypeptide(L)'
;NAKQSMLVTTIPATLDKGGELLYLARANRLLLDGDKVTGLECLGMDERCVAPNGRRIRVRARHYVLSGGGINTPAILLRSKAPDPSQRVGKRTFLHTVNFSAGLFDRVINPFYGAPQSIYSDHFQWDDGVTGRMSYKLEVPPLQPSLASVLLGGFGSDNALRMEQLPHT
;
A
#
# COMPACT_ATOMS: atom_id res chain seq x y z
N ASN A 1 7.69 18.04 -10.19
CA ASN A 1 6.43 17.43 -9.71
C ASN A 1 6.70 16.58 -8.47
N ALA A 2 6.39 17.10 -7.28
CA ALA A 2 6.46 16.32 -6.05
C ALA A 2 5.17 15.50 -5.88
N LYS A 3 5.27 14.30 -5.31
CA LYS A 3 4.14 13.40 -5.03
C LYS A 3 3.09 14.13 -4.17
N GLN A 4 1.89 14.33 -4.71
CA GLN A 4 0.75 14.94 -4.00
C GLN A 4 0.05 13.93 -3.07
N SER A 5 0.80 13.35 -2.14
CA SER A 5 0.25 12.39 -1.19
C SER A 5 -0.67 13.06 -0.17
N MET A 6 -1.54 12.27 0.47
CA MET A 6 -2.45 12.76 1.50
C MET A 6 -1.74 13.43 2.70
N LEU A 7 -0.46 13.08 2.94
CA LEU A 7 0.36 13.70 3.98
C LEU A 7 0.60 15.19 3.76
N VAL A 8 0.62 15.65 2.49
CA VAL A 8 0.86 17.05 2.14
C VAL A 8 -0.40 17.76 1.63
N THR A 9 -1.52 17.05 1.52
CA THR A 9 -2.79 17.59 1.01
C THR A 9 -3.88 17.57 2.07
N THR A 10 -4.56 16.43 2.26
CA THR A 10 -5.78 16.33 3.05
C THR A 10 -5.57 16.28 4.56
N ILE A 11 -4.44 15.72 5.03
CA ILE A 11 -4.12 15.71 6.46
C ILE A 11 -3.89 17.15 6.97
N PRO A 12 -2.99 17.96 6.38
CA PRO A 12 -2.83 19.36 6.78
C PRO A 12 -4.15 20.15 6.72
N ALA A 13 -4.90 20.02 5.62
CA ALA A 13 -6.18 20.72 5.46
C ALA A 13 -7.23 20.35 6.53
N THR A 14 -7.14 19.15 7.12
CA THR A 14 -8.00 18.72 8.22
C THR A 14 -7.55 19.33 9.55
N LEU A 15 -6.23 19.34 9.79
CA LEU A 15 -5.63 19.94 11.00
C LEU A 15 -5.86 21.46 11.05
N ASP A 16 -5.71 22.16 9.92
CA ASP A 16 -5.96 23.60 9.81
C ASP A 16 -7.41 23.99 10.12
N LYS A 17 -8.33 23.04 9.99
CA LYS A 17 -9.77 23.19 10.32
C LYS A 17 -10.12 22.70 11.72
N GLY A 18 -9.12 22.49 12.59
CA GLY A 18 -9.31 22.05 13.97
C GLY A 18 -9.52 20.55 14.13
N GLY A 19 -9.23 19.75 13.10
CA GLY A 19 -9.15 18.30 13.24
C GLY A 19 -7.90 17.88 14.04
N GLU A 20 -7.92 16.67 14.57
CA GLU A 20 -6.82 16.12 15.38
C GLU A 20 -6.25 14.85 14.74
N LEU A 21 -4.93 14.68 14.84
CA LEU A 21 -4.23 13.48 14.41
C LEU A 21 -3.61 12.77 15.62
N LEU A 22 -4.16 11.61 15.96
CA LEU A 22 -3.56 10.70 16.92
C LEU A 22 -2.60 9.75 16.18
N TYR A 23 -1.30 9.97 16.36
CA TYR A 23 -0.23 9.16 15.78
C TYR A 23 0.39 8.22 16.85
N LEU A 24 1.20 7.25 16.41
CA LEU A 24 1.71 6.15 17.26
C LEU A 24 0.57 5.43 18.03
N ALA A 25 -0.60 5.33 17.39
CA ALA A 25 -1.77 4.67 17.94
C ALA A 25 -2.33 3.69 16.90
N ARG A 26 -2.23 2.39 17.18
CA ARG A 26 -2.77 1.35 16.30
C ARG A 26 -4.23 1.09 16.65
N ALA A 27 -5.15 1.41 15.75
CA ALA A 27 -6.54 1.00 15.84
C ALA A 27 -6.64 -0.54 15.91
N ASN A 28 -7.12 -1.07 17.04
CA ASN A 28 -7.10 -2.49 17.32
C ASN A 28 -8.45 -3.16 17.03
N ARG A 29 -9.53 -2.71 17.69
CA ARG A 29 -10.89 -3.23 17.48
C ARG A 29 -11.95 -2.19 17.84
N LEU A 30 -13.09 -2.29 17.19
CA LEU A 30 -14.32 -1.59 17.56
C LEU A 30 -14.94 -2.28 18.78
N LEU A 31 -15.57 -1.46 19.63
CA LEU A 31 -16.45 -1.91 20.70
C LEU A 31 -17.88 -1.80 20.20
N LEU A 32 -18.60 -2.92 20.24
CA LEU A 32 -19.98 -3.03 19.74
C LEU A 32 -20.92 -3.31 20.90
N ASP A 33 -22.10 -2.71 20.85
CA ASP A 33 -23.24 -2.98 21.72
C ASP A 33 -24.46 -3.14 20.80
N GLY A 34 -24.91 -4.38 20.61
CA GLY A 34 -25.88 -4.74 19.58
C GLY A 34 -25.40 -4.34 18.17
N ASP A 35 -26.15 -3.47 17.52
CA ASP A 35 -25.89 -2.93 16.19
C ASP A 35 -25.07 -1.62 16.20
N LYS A 36 -24.69 -1.13 17.38
CA LYS A 36 -24.05 0.18 17.54
C LYS A 36 -22.57 0.06 17.91
N VAL A 37 -21.73 0.83 17.22
CA VAL A 37 -20.34 1.05 17.64
C VAL A 37 -20.31 2.08 18.78
N THR A 38 -19.76 1.70 19.92
CA THR A 38 -19.67 2.53 21.14
C THR A 38 -18.26 3.05 21.42
N GLY A 39 -17.25 2.56 20.69
CA GLY A 39 -15.86 2.94 20.89
C GLY A 39 -14.93 2.31 19.87
N LEU A 40 -13.72 2.86 19.81
CA LEU A 40 -12.57 2.23 19.17
C LEU A 40 -11.47 2.08 20.24
N GLU A 41 -10.98 0.85 20.42
CA GLU A 41 -9.79 0.59 21.22
C GLU A 41 -8.55 0.67 20.33
N CYS A 42 -7.58 1.47 20.77
CA CYS A 42 -6.27 1.60 20.15
C CYS A 42 -5.17 1.17 21.13
N LEU A 43 -4.07 0.67 20.57
CA LEU A 43 -2.83 0.39 21.29
C LEU A 43 -1.85 1.54 21.05
N GLY A 44 -1.27 2.08 22.11
CA GLY A 44 -0.11 2.97 21.99
C GLY A 44 1.08 2.19 21.45
N MET A 45 1.83 2.79 20.54
CA MET A 45 2.96 2.18 19.85
C MET A 45 4.28 2.83 20.30
N ASP A 46 5.38 2.11 20.15
CA ASP A 46 6.73 2.67 20.28
C ASP A 46 7.03 3.75 19.21
N GLU A 47 8.16 4.45 19.33
CA GLU A 47 8.57 5.52 18.41
C GLU A 47 8.75 5.06 16.96
N ARG A 48 8.96 3.75 16.74
CA ARG A 48 9.11 3.15 15.40
C ARG A 48 7.78 2.64 14.84
N CYS A 49 6.70 2.75 15.61
CA CYS A 49 5.38 2.20 15.32
C CYS A 49 5.35 0.66 15.11
N VAL A 50 6.29 -0.07 15.72
CA VAL A 50 6.44 -1.53 15.53
C VAL A 50 5.71 -2.29 16.63
N ALA A 51 6.09 -2.09 17.89
CA ALA A 51 5.57 -2.81 19.04
C ALA A 51 4.64 -1.94 19.92
N PRO A 52 3.59 -2.52 20.54
CA PRO A 52 2.80 -1.81 21.54
C PRO A 52 3.64 -1.43 22.75
N ASN A 53 3.44 -0.21 23.27
CA ASN A 53 4.16 0.31 24.44
C ASN A 53 3.42 0.07 25.79
N GLY A 54 2.37 -0.76 25.78
CA GLY A 54 1.54 -1.06 26.95
C GLY A 54 0.41 -0.06 27.23
N ARG A 55 0.41 1.13 26.61
CA ARG A 55 -0.69 2.10 26.76
C ARG A 55 -1.91 1.69 25.95
N ARG A 56 -3.10 1.90 26.51
CA ARG A 56 -4.38 1.69 25.82
C ARG A 56 -5.11 3.02 25.69
N ILE A 57 -5.69 3.25 24.53
CA ILE A 57 -6.43 4.47 24.21
C ILE A 57 -7.84 4.06 23.78
N ARG A 58 -8.86 4.74 24.31
CA ARG A 58 -10.25 4.56 23.90
C ARG A 58 -10.75 5.82 23.23
N VAL A 59 -11.07 5.72 21.94
CA VAL A 59 -11.68 6.81 21.18
C VAL A 59 -13.19 6.64 21.21
N ARG A 60 -13.91 7.71 21.56
CA ARG A 60 -15.38 7.79 21.49
C ARG A 60 -15.77 8.85 20.47
N ALA A 61 -16.59 8.45 19.51
CA ALA A 61 -17.13 9.31 18.46
C ALA A 61 -18.59 8.93 18.16
N ARG A 62 -19.30 9.84 17.50
CA ARG A 62 -20.67 9.58 17.00
C ARG A 62 -20.65 8.67 15.77
N HIS A 63 -19.62 8.79 14.94
CA HIS A 63 -19.43 8.03 13.71
C HIS A 63 -18.00 7.53 13.62
N TYR A 64 -17.83 6.36 13.01
CA TYR A 64 -16.53 5.73 12.79
C TYR A 64 -16.40 5.37 11.31
N VAL A 65 -15.29 5.76 10.69
CA VAL A 65 -14.96 5.42 9.31
C VAL A 65 -13.66 4.62 9.33
N LEU A 66 -13.70 3.37 8.88
CA LEU A 66 -12.50 2.52 8.79
C LEU A 66 -11.81 2.72 7.44
N SER A 67 -10.66 3.39 7.46
CA SER A 67 -9.84 3.66 6.28
C SER A 67 -8.46 2.97 6.34
N GLY A 68 -8.41 1.75 6.88
CA GLY A 68 -7.18 0.95 7.03
C GLY A 68 -6.71 0.21 5.77
N GLY A 69 -7.30 0.49 4.61
CA GLY A 69 -7.02 -0.21 3.35
C GLY A 69 -7.53 -1.66 3.31
N GLY A 70 -7.25 -2.35 2.20
CA GLY A 70 -7.77 -3.69 1.92
C GLY A 70 -7.33 -4.79 2.88
N ILE A 71 -6.31 -4.53 3.72
CA ILE A 71 -5.79 -5.49 4.70
C ILE A 71 -6.20 -5.12 6.13
N ASN A 72 -5.98 -3.88 6.58
CA ASN A 72 -6.20 -3.57 8.00
C ASN A 72 -7.67 -3.30 8.33
N THR A 73 -8.48 -2.78 7.40
CA THR A 73 -9.93 -2.63 7.63
C THR A 73 -10.60 -3.98 7.94
N PRO A 74 -10.48 -5.03 7.10
CA PRO A 74 -11.07 -6.33 7.44
C PRO A 74 -10.45 -6.93 8.70
N ALA A 75 -9.15 -6.72 8.96
CA ALA A 75 -8.53 -7.20 10.20
C ALA A 75 -9.14 -6.59 11.46
N ILE A 76 -9.45 -5.28 11.46
CA ILE A 76 -10.17 -4.62 12.56
C ILE A 76 -11.57 -5.21 12.70
N LEU A 77 -12.32 -5.36 11.61
CA LEU A 77 -13.68 -5.92 11.64
C LEU A 77 -13.71 -7.34 12.22
N LEU A 78 -12.77 -8.20 11.79
CA LEU A 78 -12.61 -9.57 12.30
C LEU A 78 -12.29 -9.60 13.80
N ARG A 79 -11.30 -8.80 14.26
CA ARG A 79 -10.97 -8.71 15.70
C ARG A 79 -12.11 -8.13 16.54
N SER A 80 -12.96 -7.31 15.93
CA SER A 80 -14.14 -6.73 16.58
C SER A 80 -15.32 -7.69 16.64
N LYS A 81 -15.27 -8.82 15.93
CA LYS A 81 -16.44 -9.69 15.68
C LYS A 81 -17.63 -8.87 15.15
N ALA A 82 -17.35 -7.92 14.26
CA ALA A 82 -18.39 -7.07 13.69
C ALA A 82 -19.41 -7.93 12.92
N PRO A 83 -20.70 -7.55 12.89
CA PRO A 83 -21.70 -8.25 12.09
C PRO A 83 -21.26 -8.38 10.63
N ASP A 84 -21.27 -9.61 10.12
CA ASP A 84 -20.91 -9.92 8.72
C ASP A 84 -22.03 -10.75 8.08
N PRO A 85 -23.19 -10.12 7.77
CA PRO A 85 -24.35 -10.84 7.24
C PRO A 85 -24.08 -11.52 5.90
N SER A 86 -23.11 -11.00 5.12
CA SER A 86 -22.70 -11.59 3.85
C SER A 86 -21.54 -12.59 3.98
N GLN A 87 -20.97 -12.78 5.17
CA GLN A 87 -19.81 -13.64 5.42
C GLN A 87 -18.64 -13.35 4.47
N ARG A 88 -18.38 -12.07 4.20
CA ARG A 88 -17.39 -11.60 3.22
C ARG A 88 -16.21 -10.86 3.82
N VAL A 89 -16.24 -10.52 5.12
CA VAL A 89 -15.14 -9.78 5.75
C VAL A 89 -13.85 -10.60 5.64
N GLY A 90 -12.80 -9.96 5.10
CA GLY A 90 -11.49 -10.60 4.88
C GLY A 90 -11.44 -11.58 3.70
N LYS A 91 -12.54 -11.75 2.95
CA LYS A 91 -12.58 -12.57 1.73
C LYS A 91 -12.46 -11.67 0.50
N ARG A 92 -12.23 -12.30 -0.67
CA ARG A 92 -12.11 -11.63 -1.97
C ARG A 92 -10.95 -10.64 -2.01
N THR A 93 -9.78 -11.09 -1.59
CA THR A 93 -8.52 -10.35 -1.79
C THR A 93 -8.11 -10.44 -3.24
N PHE A 94 -8.02 -9.31 -3.91
CA PHE A 94 -7.55 -9.21 -5.29
C PHE A 94 -6.13 -8.65 -5.27
N LEU A 95 -5.21 -9.38 -5.90
CA LEU A 95 -3.80 -9.00 -5.98
C LEU A 95 -3.44 -8.82 -7.45
N HIS A 96 -2.58 -7.83 -7.72
CA HIS A 96 -1.89 -7.72 -8.99
C HIS A 96 -0.59 -8.52 -8.87
N THR A 97 -0.61 -9.77 -9.32
CA THR A 97 0.59 -10.60 -9.37
C THR A 97 1.41 -10.21 -10.59
N VAL A 98 2.68 -9.85 -10.38
CA VAL A 98 3.57 -9.34 -11.44
C VAL A 98 4.81 -10.22 -11.53
N ASN A 99 5.13 -10.67 -12.74
CA ASN A 99 6.43 -11.25 -13.06
C ASN A 99 7.34 -10.14 -13.57
N PHE A 100 8.58 -10.11 -13.07
CA PHE A 100 9.56 -9.11 -13.45
C PHE A 100 10.68 -9.73 -14.29
N SER A 101 11.10 -9.02 -15.33
CA SER A 101 12.27 -9.34 -16.15
C SER A 101 13.04 -8.07 -16.46
N ALA A 102 14.36 -8.18 -16.55
CA ALA A 102 15.27 -7.10 -16.88
C ALA A 102 16.33 -7.61 -17.86
N GLY A 103 16.85 -6.71 -18.70
CA GLY A 103 17.93 -7.00 -19.65
C GLY A 103 19.12 -6.07 -19.44
N LEU A 104 20.29 -6.49 -19.90
CA LEU A 104 21.49 -5.65 -19.99
C LEU A 104 21.78 -5.42 -21.47
N PHE A 105 22.02 -4.17 -21.85
CA PHE A 105 22.20 -3.74 -23.24
C PHE A 105 23.61 -3.21 -23.48
N ASP A 106 24.18 -3.51 -24.65
CA ASP A 106 25.50 -2.96 -25.05
C ASP A 106 25.48 -1.43 -25.18
N ARG A 107 24.30 -0.87 -25.47
CA ARG A 107 24.07 0.58 -25.56
C ARG A 107 23.51 1.15 -24.25
N VAL A 108 23.83 2.41 -24.00
CA VAL A 108 23.26 3.18 -22.89
C VAL A 108 21.77 3.45 -23.15
N ILE A 109 20.92 3.07 -22.19
CA ILE A 109 19.46 3.27 -22.18
C ILE A 109 19.06 4.40 -21.21
N ASN A 110 19.70 4.47 -20.05
CA ASN A 110 19.37 5.36 -18.93
C ASN A 110 17.88 5.27 -18.50
N PRO A 111 17.42 4.13 -17.96
CA PRO A 111 16.00 3.85 -17.73
C PRO A 111 15.39 4.63 -16.55
N PHE A 112 16.20 5.47 -15.90
CA PHE A 112 15.81 6.38 -14.83
C PHE A 112 15.40 7.77 -15.32
N TYR A 113 15.55 8.08 -16.62
CA TYR A 113 15.03 9.31 -17.21
C TYR A 113 13.61 9.13 -17.75
N GLY A 114 12.81 10.20 -17.69
CA GLY A 114 11.46 10.25 -18.22
C GLY A 114 10.36 10.10 -17.15
N ALA A 115 9.11 10.02 -17.61
CA ALA A 115 7.97 9.84 -16.74
C ALA A 115 7.89 8.38 -16.26
N PRO A 116 7.72 8.13 -14.94
CA PRO A 116 7.52 6.78 -14.43
C PRO A 116 6.33 6.08 -15.10
N GLN A 117 6.49 4.80 -15.48
CA GLN A 117 5.44 3.96 -16.05
C GLN A 117 4.71 4.56 -17.26
N SER A 118 5.43 5.23 -18.17
CA SER A 118 4.81 5.93 -19.31
C SER A 118 4.35 5.03 -20.45
N ILE A 119 4.77 3.76 -20.49
CA ILE A 119 4.45 2.81 -21.56
C ILE A 119 3.93 1.50 -20.97
N TYR A 120 2.85 1.01 -21.57
CA TYR A 120 2.29 -0.31 -21.31
C TYR A 120 1.62 -0.86 -22.56
N SER A 121 1.36 -2.17 -22.58
CA SER A 121 0.54 -2.85 -23.59
C SER A 121 -0.52 -3.70 -22.88
N ASP A 122 -1.77 -3.37 -23.14
CA ASP A 122 -2.97 -4.12 -22.73
C ASP A 122 -3.44 -5.09 -23.82
N HIS A 123 -2.66 -5.25 -24.90
CA HIS A 123 -2.99 -6.09 -26.05
C HIS A 123 -3.50 -7.47 -25.64
N PHE A 124 -2.76 -8.16 -24.75
CA PHE A 124 -3.07 -9.52 -24.32
C PHE A 124 -4.20 -9.60 -23.27
N GLN A 125 -4.64 -8.48 -22.70
CA GLN A 125 -5.51 -8.49 -21.53
C GLN A 125 -6.91 -9.03 -21.86
N TRP A 126 -7.38 -8.83 -23.09
CA TRP A 126 -8.75 -9.14 -23.51
C TRP A 126 -8.81 -9.90 -24.85
N ASP A 127 -7.79 -10.69 -25.19
CA ASP A 127 -7.72 -11.46 -26.43
C ASP A 127 -9.02 -12.23 -26.73
N ASP A 128 -9.66 -12.75 -25.67
CA ASP A 128 -10.90 -13.54 -25.71
C ASP A 128 -12.08 -12.84 -25.00
N GLY A 129 -12.03 -11.50 -24.83
CA GLY A 129 -13.03 -10.71 -24.11
C GLY A 129 -13.07 -10.92 -22.59
N VAL A 130 -14.06 -10.32 -21.91
CA VAL A 130 -14.14 -10.32 -20.42
C VAL A 130 -14.48 -11.68 -19.80
N THR A 131 -14.94 -12.63 -20.61
CA THR A 131 -15.24 -14.02 -20.22
C THR A 131 -14.17 -15.01 -20.70
N GLY A 132 -13.09 -14.49 -21.30
CA GLY A 132 -11.98 -15.25 -21.83
C GLY A 132 -11.07 -15.85 -20.75
N ARG A 133 -9.98 -16.49 -21.19
CA ARG A 133 -8.94 -16.99 -20.27
C ARG A 133 -8.28 -15.84 -19.52
N MET A 134 -7.78 -16.12 -18.32
CA MET A 134 -6.96 -15.16 -17.58
C MET A 134 -5.66 -14.89 -18.35
N SER A 135 -5.37 -13.61 -18.57
CA SER A 135 -4.20 -13.15 -19.31
C SER A 135 -3.47 -12.03 -18.55
N TYR A 136 -2.55 -11.32 -19.20
CA TYR A 136 -1.67 -10.34 -18.57
C TYR A 136 -1.58 -9.03 -19.35
N LYS A 137 -1.12 -8.00 -18.66
CA LYS A 137 -0.72 -6.71 -19.22
C LYS A 137 0.79 -6.61 -19.16
N LEU A 138 1.42 -6.06 -20.19
CA LEU A 138 2.83 -5.70 -20.14
C LEU A 138 2.96 -4.24 -19.70
N GLU A 139 3.81 -3.97 -18.73
CA GLU A 139 4.11 -2.62 -18.28
C GLU A 139 5.62 -2.46 -18.05
N VAL A 140 6.11 -1.24 -18.23
CA VAL A 140 7.51 -0.91 -17.94
C VAL A 140 7.57 -0.25 -16.57
N PRO A 141 8.22 -0.87 -15.57
CA PRO A 141 8.40 -0.24 -14.27
C PRO A 141 9.38 0.94 -14.38
N PRO A 142 9.28 1.95 -13.50
CA PRO A 142 10.29 2.99 -13.46
C PRO A 142 11.58 2.42 -12.85
N LEU A 143 12.72 2.57 -13.50
CA LEU A 143 14.01 2.10 -12.96
C LEU A 143 14.83 3.23 -12.33
N GLN A 144 14.17 4.07 -11.55
CA GLN A 144 14.87 5.02 -10.68
C GLN A 144 15.80 4.26 -9.72
N PRO A 145 17.00 4.78 -9.39
CA PRO A 145 18.03 4.02 -8.68
C PRO A 145 17.55 3.32 -7.41
N SER A 146 16.72 3.98 -6.60
CA SER A 146 16.20 3.41 -5.35
C SER A 146 15.26 2.22 -5.56
N LEU A 147 14.47 2.22 -6.64
CA LEU A 147 13.59 1.09 -6.95
C LEU A 147 14.39 -0.02 -7.65
N ALA A 148 15.27 0.35 -8.58
CA ALA A 148 16.14 -0.58 -9.28
C ALA A 148 17.01 -1.39 -8.32
N SER A 149 17.58 -0.78 -7.28
CA SER A 149 18.39 -1.49 -6.28
C SER A 149 17.60 -2.54 -5.50
N VAL A 150 16.29 -2.33 -5.31
CA VAL A 150 15.42 -3.29 -4.62
C VAL A 150 14.97 -4.40 -5.59
N LEU A 151 14.61 -4.06 -6.83
CA LEU A 151 14.08 -5.00 -7.81
C LEU A 151 15.15 -5.90 -8.43
N LEU A 152 16.30 -5.34 -8.79
CA LEU A 152 17.43 -6.11 -9.34
C LEU A 152 18.18 -6.87 -8.23
N GLY A 153 17.93 -6.53 -6.98
CA GLY A 153 18.34 -7.27 -5.79
C GLY A 153 19.85 -7.37 -5.57
N GLY A 154 20.22 -8.21 -4.61
CA GLY A 154 21.59 -8.32 -4.09
C GLY A 154 21.82 -7.41 -2.89
N PHE A 155 23.00 -7.50 -2.29
CA PHE A 155 23.43 -6.64 -1.18
C PHE A 155 24.94 -6.41 -1.26
N GLY A 156 25.44 -5.39 -0.58
CA GLY A 156 26.87 -5.06 -0.57
C GLY A 156 27.43 -4.76 -1.96
N SER A 157 28.59 -5.34 -2.28
CA SER A 157 29.32 -5.12 -3.54
C SER A 157 28.51 -5.49 -4.78
N ASP A 158 27.73 -6.56 -4.72
CA ASP A 158 27.00 -7.06 -5.89
C ASP A 158 25.92 -6.08 -6.34
N ASN A 159 25.23 -5.47 -5.37
CA ASN A 159 24.28 -4.41 -5.66
C ASN A 159 25.00 -3.17 -6.22
N ALA A 160 26.16 -2.80 -5.68
CA ALA A 160 26.93 -1.65 -6.18
C ALA A 160 27.34 -1.86 -7.65
N LEU A 161 27.90 -3.02 -8.00
CA LEU A 161 28.28 -3.38 -9.37
C LEU A 161 27.07 -3.40 -10.32
N ARG A 162 25.90 -3.90 -9.87
CA ARG A 162 24.67 -3.84 -10.67
C ARG A 162 24.20 -2.40 -10.88
N MET A 163 24.31 -1.53 -9.88
CA MET A 163 23.94 -0.12 -9.99
C MET A 163 24.89 0.67 -10.89
N GLU A 164 26.18 0.30 -10.97
CA GLU A 164 27.10 0.85 -11.98
C GLU A 164 26.63 0.55 -13.41
N GLN A 165 25.94 -0.57 -13.61
CA GLN A 165 25.38 -0.99 -14.90
C GLN A 165 23.94 -0.48 -15.14
N LEU A 166 23.35 0.28 -14.22
CA LEU A 166 21.98 0.79 -14.36
C LEU A 166 21.76 1.61 -15.66
N PRO A 167 22.72 2.43 -16.15
CA PRO A 167 22.59 3.10 -17.45
C PRO A 167 22.38 2.16 -18.63
N HIS A 168 22.75 0.87 -18.50
CA HIS A 168 22.67 -0.15 -19.53
C HIS A 168 21.51 -1.15 -19.31
N THR A 169 20.63 -0.89 -18.34
CA THR A 169 19.43 -1.70 -18.06
C THR A 169 18.21 -1.12 -18.77
#